data_AF-B8IY01-F1
#
_entry.id   AF-B8IY01-F1
#
_cell.length_a   1.000
_cell.length_b   1.000
_cell.length_c   1.000
_cell.angle_alpha   90.00
_cell.angle_beta   90.00
_cell.angle_gamma   90.00
#
_symmetry.space_group_name_H-M   'P 1'
#
loop_
_entity.id
_entity.type
_entity.pdbx_description
1 polymer ?
#
loop_
_entity_poly.entity_id
_entity_poly.type
_entity_poly.pdbx_seq_one_letter_code
_entity_poly.pdbx_strand_id
1 'polypeptide(L)'
;MAQFDHILNWTLKVGSHPFPGPNGGTCINEAAIVAAGFPYQPVRCVDDMPDCFSRTICRLAMRLNDEATDAERQRLLPFVARLACADKREVEFLRQQYIEARTYRSPLGFDTTPLSFDEGLAILEGALAIGRQARLLSEDEVSARLVRAKHAPEQKSVDRSMVTKIKKWLGIEAEVA
;
A
#
# COMPACT_ATOMS: atom_id res chain seq x y z
N MET A 1 6.83 -25.03 -19.05
CA MET A 1 6.99 -23.74 -18.33
C MET A 1 6.08 -22.69 -18.94
N ALA A 2 4.77 -22.85 -18.79
CA ALA A 2 3.77 -21.92 -19.33
C ALA A 2 2.43 -22.17 -18.59
N GLN A 3 2.25 -21.56 -17.42
CA GLN A 3 0.92 -21.56 -16.75
C GLN A 3 0.75 -20.48 -15.67
N PHE A 4 1.41 -19.32 -15.77
CA PHE A 4 1.22 -18.24 -14.78
C PHE A 4 0.97 -16.85 -15.37
N ASP A 5 0.96 -16.70 -16.70
CA ASP A 5 0.85 -15.37 -17.35
C ASP A 5 -0.54 -14.72 -17.29
N HIS A 6 -1.58 -15.42 -16.81
CA HIS A 6 -2.97 -14.93 -16.85
C HIS A 6 -3.63 -14.75 -15.48
N ILE A 7 -2.99 -15.19 -14.40
CA ILE A 7 -3.46 -14.96 -13.02
C ILE A 7 -3.10 -13.53 -12.53
N LEU A 8 -2.28 -12.80 -13.29
CA LEU A 8 -1.65 -11.52 -12.93
C LEU A 8 -2.09 -10.30 -13.77
N ASN A 9 -3.34 -10.21 -14.24
CA ASN A 9 -3.79 -8.98 -14.92
C ASN A 9 -4.00 -7.79 -13.96
N TRP A 10 -3.53 -7.85 -12.71
CA TRP A 10 -3.55 -6.71 -11.79
C TRP A 10 -2.26 -5.92 -11.94
N THR A 11 -2.33 -4.80 -12.66
CA THR A 11 -1.15 -3.97 -12.93
C THR A 11 -0.98 -2.95 -11.81
N LEU A 12 0.21 -2.84 -11.23
CA LEU A 12 0.49 -1.75 -10.31
C LEU A 12 0.60 -0.42 -11.08
N LYS A 13 -0.05 0.62 -10.56
CA LYS A 13 -0.10 1.98 -11.13
C LYS A 13 0.39 3.00 -10.09
N VAL A 14 0.83 4.17 -10.56
CA VAL A 14 1.20 5.29 -9.68
C VAL A 14 -0.02 5.79 -8.92
N GLY A 15 0.08 5.92 -7.60
CA GLY A 15 -0.84 6.73 -6.81
C GLY A 15 -2.31 6.28 -6.72
N SER A 16 -3.00 7.10 -5.93
CA SER A 16 -4.34 6.95 -5.34
C SER A 16 -5.47 7.18 -6.36
N HIS A 17 -5.93 6.11 -6.99
CA HIS A 17 -6.99 6.22 -8.00
C HIS A 17 -8.38 6.13 -7.33
N PRO A 18 -9.42 6.82 -7.86
CA PRO A 18 -10.79 6.31 -7.76
C PRO A 18 -10.83 4.87 -8.27
N PHE A 19 -11.73 4.03 -7.76
CA PHE A 19 -11.81 2.60 -8.08
C PHE A 19 -11.41 2.27 -9.52
N PRO A 20 -10.41 1.40 -9.75
CA PRO A 20 -9.70 1.30 -11.03
C PRO A 20 -10.51 0.66 -12.16
N GLY A 21 -11.74 0.22 -11.87
CA GLY A 21 -12.59 -0.47 -12.84
C GLY A 21 -12.07 -1.86 -13.25
N PRO A 22 -12.78 -2.54 -14.17
CA PRO A 22 -12.51 -3.93 -14.57
C PRO A 22 -11.17 -4.13 -15.31
N ASN A 23 -10.63 -3.06 -15.91
CA ASN A 23 -9.32 -3.06 -16.57
C ASN A 23 -8.15 -2.84 -15.58
N GLY A 24 -8.48 -2.51 -14.33
CA GLY A 24 -7.78 -2.86 -13.08
C GLY A 24 -6.29 -2.60 -12.98
N GLY A 25 -5.93 -1.46 -12.40
CA GLY A 25 -4.62 -1.27 -11.77
C GLY A 25 -4.68 -0.28 -10.61
N THR A 26 -3.96 -0.58 -9.53
CA THR A 26 -3.98 0.20 -8.28
C THR A 26 -2.56 0.48 -7.82
N CYS A 27 -2.37 1.34 -6.82
CA CYS A 27 -1.09 1.37 -6.14
C CYS A 27 -0.86 0.06 -5.35
N ILE A 28 0.39 -0.19 -4.95
CA ILE A 28 0.75 -1.38 -4.17
C ILE A 28 -0.05 -1.50 -2.86
N ASN A 29 -0.30 -0.39 -2.17
CA ASN A 29 -1.01 -0.38 -0.89
C ASN A 29 -2.49 -0.74 -1.03
N GLU A 30 -3.14 -0.23 -2.07
CA GLU A 30 -4.51 -0.58 -2.45
C GLU A 30 -4.62 -2.06 -2.83
N ALA A 31 -3.64 -2.58 -3.60
CA ALA A 31 -3.57 -4.00 -3.92
C ALA A 31 -3.42 -4.84 -2.64
N ALA A 32 -2.63 -4.37 -1.68
CA ALA A 32 -2.38 -5.08 -0.43
C ALA A 32 -3.62 -5.13 0.47
N ILE A 33 -4.42 -4.07 0.52
CA ILE A 33 -5.73 -4.04 1.21
C ILE A 33 -6.62 -5.17 0.66
N VAL A 34 -6.77 -5.23 -0.66
CA VAL A 34 -7.59 -6.24 -1.31
C VAL A 34 -7.03 -7.65 -1.10
N ALA A 35 -5.72 -7.82 -1.25
CA ALA A 35 -5.03 -9.10 -1.03
C ALA A 35 -5.19 -9.59 0.41
N ALA A 36 -5.21 -8.69 1.40
CA ALA A 36 -5.48 -9.05 2.79
C ALA A 36 -6.96 -9.38 3.07
N GLY A 37 -7.86 -9.16 2.09
CA GLY A 37 -9.28 -9.50 2.17
C GLY A 37 -10.18 -8.35 2.60
N PHE A 38 -9.66 -7.13 2.68
CA PHE A 38 -10.47 -5.94 2.94
C PHE A 38 -11.17 -5.47 1.65
N PRO A 39 -12.28 -4.73 1.77
CA PRO A 39 -12.85 -4.01 0.64
C PRO A 39 -11.83 -3.04 0.05
N TYR A 40 -11.87 -2.86 -1.27
CA TYR A 40 -11.06 -1.85 -1.92
C TYR A 40 -11.39 -0.45 -1.35
N GLN A 41 -10.34 0.31 -1.05
CA GLN A 41 -10.45 1.74 -0.75
C GLN A 41 -9.25 2.47 -1.38
N PRO A 42 -9.42 3.72 -1.83
CA PRO A 42 -8.29 4.54 -2.25
C PRO A 42 -7.38 4.85 -1.05
N VAL A 43 -6.06 4.83 -1.26
CA VAL A 43 -5.08 5.10 -0.19
C VAL A 43 -4.29 6.36 -0.55
N ARG A 44 -4.56 7.48 0.13
CA ARG A 44 -3.92 8.79 -0.12
C ARG A 44 -2.69 8.98 0.75
N CYS A 45 -2.71 8.45 1.95
CA CYS A 45 -1.54 8.33 2.81
C CYS A 45 -1.59 6.99 3.56
N VAL A 46 -0.48 6.64 4.21
CA VAL A 46 -0.40 5.37 4.96
C VAL A 46 -1.36 5.32 6.16
N ASP A 47 -1.87 6.45 6.62
CA ASP A 47 -2.82 6.49 7.73
C ASP A 47 -4.21 5.98 7.32
N ASP A 48 -4.50 5.91 6.02
CA ASP A 48 -5.73 5.30 5.48
C ASP A 48 -5.72 3.75 5.55
N MET A 49 -4.55 3.15 5.79
CA MET A 49 -4.38 1.69 5.79
C MET A 49 -5.06 1.05 7.01
N PRO A 50 -5.57 -0.20 6.92
CA PRO A 50 -6.05 -0.92 8.10
C PRO A 50 -4.94 -1.13 9.15
N ASP A 51 -5.29 -1.31 10.43
CA ASP A 51 -4.32 -1.41 11.54
C ASP A 51 -3.35 -2.60 11.44
N CYS A 52 -3.70 -3.64 10.68
CA CYS A 52 -2.82 -4.78 10.45
C CYS A 52 -1.65 -4.50 9.49
N PHE A 53 -1.57 -3.29 8.91
CA PHE A 53 -0.52 -2.89 7.99
C PHE A 53 0.52 -2.00 8.66
N SER A 54 1.80 -2.36 8.53
CA SER A 54 2.89 -1.53 9.06
C SER A 54 2.94 -0.20 8.31
N ARG A 55 2.74 0.90 9.03
CA ARG A 55 2.77 2.26 8.45
C ARG A 55 4.14 2.57 7.85
N THR A 56 5.20 2.14 8.51
CA THR A 56 6.58 2.34 8.07
C THR A 56 6.86 1.61 6.76
N ILE A 57 6.49 0.32 6.68
CA ILE A 57 6.67 -0.49 5.46
C ILE A 57 5.81 0.04 4.32
N CYS A 58 4.54 0.34 4.60
CA CYS A 58 3.62 0.86 3.58
C CYS A 58 4.05 2.22 3.03
N ARG A 59 4.78 3.03 3.82
CA ARG A 59 5.30 4.33 3.38
C ARG A 59 6.44 4.16 2.38
N LEU A 60 7.37 3.25 2.67
CA LEU A 60 8.44 2.91 1.74
C LEU A 60 7.86 2.29 0.46
N ALA A 61 6.94 1.33 0.59
CA ALA A 61 6.28 0.69 -0.55
C ALA A 61 5.54 1.69 -1.45
N MET A 62 4.79 2.64 -0.86
CA MET A 62 4.11 3.72 -1.60
C MET A 62 5.11 4.59 -2.36
N ARG A 63 6.20 5.01 -1.70
CA ARG A 63 7.25 5.80 -2.35
C ARG A 63 7.88 5.06 -3.54
N LEU A 64 8.26 3.79 -3.35
CA LEU A 64 8.84 2.98 -4.43
C LEU A 64 7.87 2.77 -5.59
N ASN A 65 6.58 2.58 -5.28
CA ASN A 65 5.54 2.45 -6.30
C ASN A 65 5.41 3.71 -7.17
N ASP A 66 5.45 4.88 -6.54
CA ASP A 66 5.20 6.15 -7.20
C ASP A 66 6.43 6.69 -7.94
N GLU A 67 7.64 6.40 -7.45
CA GLU A 67 8.90 6.77 -8.10
C GLU A 67 9.32 5.80 -9.22
N ALA A 68 8.79 4.58 -9.25
CA ALA A 68 9.16 3.55 -10.23
C ALA A 68 8.62 3.81 -11.65
N THR A 69 9.38 3.36 -12.66
CA THR A 69 8.86 3.17 -14.02
C THR A 69 7.76 2.09 -14.04
N ASP A 70 6.97 2.04 -15.12
CA ASP A 70 5.89 1.04 -15.24
C ASP A 70 6.38 -0.41 -15.14
N ALA A 71 7.56 -0.69 -15.69
CA ALA A 71 8.19 -2.01 -15.65
C ALA A 71 8.72 -2.35 -14.24
N GLU A 72 9.42 -1.41 -13.61
CA GLU A 72 9.93 -1.58 -12.24
C GLU A 72 8.81 -1.79 -11.25
N ARG A 73 7.71 -1.03 -11.39
CA ARG A 73 6.58 -1.11 -10.47
C ARG A 73 5.97 -2.50 -10.39
N GLN A 74 5.97 -3.26 -11.49
CA GLN A 74 5.45 -4.63 -11.46
C GLN A 74 6.30 -5.58 -10.59
N ARG A 75 7.58 -5.24 -10.36
CA ARG A 75 8.47 -6.00 -9.45
C ARG A 75 8.06 -5.89 -7.98
N LEU A 76 7.12 -4.99 -7.64
CA LEU A 76 6.55 -4.87 -6.31
C LEU A 76 5.39 -5.86 -6.04
N LEU A 77 4.86 -6.54 -7.07
CA LEU A 77 3.77 -7.51 -6.91
C LEU A 77 4.03 -8.60 -5.84
N PRO A 78 5.24 -9.18 -5.71
CA PRO A 78 5.55 -10.17 -4.67
C PRO A 78 5.43 -9.65 -3.23
N PHE A 79 5.39 -8.32 -3.04
CA PHE A 79 5.32 -7.68 -1.73
C PHE A 79 3.88 -7.41 -1.28
N VAL A 80 2.90 -7.46 -2.19
CA VAL A 80 1.50 -7.10 -1.94
C VAL A 80 0.92 -7.83 -0.72
N ALA A 81 1.10 -9.15 -0.63
CA ALA A 81 0.60 -9.94 0.49
C ALA A 81 1.40 -9.77 1.79
N ARG A 82 2.60 -9.20 1.69
CA ARG A 82 3.56 -9.05 2.80
C ARG A 82 3.38 -7.74 3.57
N LEU A 83 2.62 -6.78 3.05
CA LEU A 83 2.44 -5.47 3.70
C LEU A 83 1.53 -5.50 4.93
N ALA A 84 0.68 -6.53 5.07
CA ALA A 84 -0.18 -6.76 6.24
C ALA A 84 0.64 -7.37 7.41
N CYS A 85 1.69 -6.65 7.82
CA CYS A 85 2.71 -7.12 8.75
C CYS A 85 2.92 -6.19 9.97
N ALA A 86 1.92 -5.37 10.33
CA ALA A 86 2.03 -4.52 11.52
C ALA A 86 2.42 -5.34 12.76
N ASP A 87 3.30 -4.76 13.57
CA ASP A 87 3.82 -5.39 14.78
C ASP A 87 3.81 -4.42 15.96
N LYS A 88 4.41 -4.83 17.09
CA LYS A 88 4.56 -4.01 18.29
C LYS A 88 5.41 -2.77 17.98
N ARG A 89 5.23 -1.72 18.80
CA ARG A 89 5.88 -0.41 18.61
C ARG A 89 7.40 -0.52 18.51
N GLU A 90 8.02 -1.42 19.27
CA GLU A 90 9.47 -1.63 19.27
C GLU A 90 9.96 -2.16 17.92
N VAL A 91 9.20 -3.06 17.29
CA VAL A 91 9.52 -3.60 15.95
C VAL A 91 9.33 -2.54 14.88
N GLU A 92 8.22 -1.79 14.93
CA GLU A 92 7.97 -0.69 13.99
C GLU A 92 9.04 0.40 14.07
N PHE A 93 9.54 0.69 15.27
CA PHE A 93 10.65 1.60 15.51
C PHE A 93 11.97 1.08 14.92
N LEU A 94 12.27 -0.21 15.07
CA LEU A 94 13.45 -0.82 14.45
C LEU A 94 13.38 -0.81 12.92
N ARG A 95 12.21 -1.09 12.35
CA ARG A 95 11.97 -0.96 10.89
C ARG A 95 12.22 0.46 10.42
N GLN A 96 11.73 1.46 11.16
CA GLN A 96 11.92 2.87 10.82
C GLN A 96 13.40 3.25 10.83
N GLN A 97 14.14 2.93 11.90
CA GLN A 97 15.57 3.19 11.95
C GLN A 97 16.35 2.47 10.84
N TYR A 98 16.00 1.22 10.55
CA TYR A 98 16.62 0.45 9.48
C TYR A 98 16.47 1.15 8.13
N ILE A 99 15.27 1.64 7.82
CA ILE A 99 14.95 2.35 6.59
C ILE A 99 15.64 3.71 6.55
N GLU A 100 15.54 4.51 7.61
CA GLU A 100 16.15 5.85 7.68
C GLU A 100 17.67 5.79 7.48
N ALA A 101 18.36 4.87 8.16
CA ALA A 101 19.80 4.69 8.05
C ALA A 101 20.29 4.29 6.64
N ARG A 102 19.39 3.80 5.77
CA ARG A 102 19.72 3.33 4.42
C ARG A 102 19.14 4.21 3.31
N THR A 103 18.15 5.03 3.64
CA THR A 103 17.55 5.99 2.71
C THR A 103 18.22 7.37 2.80
N TYR A 104 18.78 7.72 3.96
CA TYR A 104 19.57 8.94 4.15
C TYR A 104 21.03 8.55 4.38
N ARG A 105 21.80 8.42 3.30
CA ARG A 105 23.22 8.00 3.36
C ARG A 105 24.14 9.01 4.05
N SER A 106 23.68 10.25 4.27
CA SER A 106 24.44 11.29 4.97
C SER A 106 23.72 11.77 6.25
N PRO A 107 24.36 11.69 7.43
CA PRO A 107 23.84 12.26 8.68
C PRO A 107 23.60 13.78 8.62
N LEU A 108 24.19 14.45 7.62
CA LEU A 108 24.11 15.89 7.44
C LEU A 108 23.12 16.30 6.32
N GLY A 109 22.43 15.35 5.68
CA GLY A 109 21.41 15.63 4.66
C GLY A 109 21.94 16.20 3.33
N PHE A 110 23.26 16.23 3.12
CA PHE A 110 23.87 16.76 1.90
C PHE A 110 23.96 15.76 0.75
N ASP A 111 23.82 14.46 1.03
CA ASP A 111 23.73 13.45 -0.03
C ASP A 111 22.32 13.44 -0.60
N THR A 112 22.17 14.13 -1.74
CA THR A 112 20.92 14.24 -2.50
C THR A 112 20.79 13.14 -3.54
N THR A 113 21.71 12.16 -3.56
CA THR A 113 21.67 11.07 -4.53
C THR A 113 20.35 10.32 -4.38
N PRO A 114 19.51 10.30 -5.43
CA PRO A 114 18.25 9.58 -5.38
C PRO A 114 18.49 8.10 -5.07
N LEU A 115 17.64 7.53 -4.23
CA LEU A 115 17.62 6.10 -3.98
C LEU A 115 17.24 5.40 -5.30
N SER A 116 18.10 4.50 -5.79
CA SER A 116 17.71 3.70 -6.96
C SER A 116 16.58 2.72 -6.59
N PHE A 117 15.78 2.32 -7.58
CA PHE A 117 14.69 1.37 -7.35
C PHE A 117 15.18 0.05 -6.74
N ASP A 118 16.30 -0.49 -7.22
CA ASP A 118 16.88 -1.74 -6.72
C ASP A 118 17.34 -1.63 -5.26
N GLU A 119 17.97 -0.52 -4.88
CA GLU A 119 18.33 -0.25 -3.48
C GLU A 119 17.09 -0.12 -2.61
N GLY A 120 16.06 0.57 -3.10
CA GLY A 120 14.76 0.66 -2.45
C GLY A 120 14.12 -0.70 -2.21
N LEU A 121 14.15 -1.59 -3.22
CA LEU A 121 13.63 -2.95 -3.12
C LEU A 121 14.41 -3.77 -2.08
N ALA A 122 15.73 -3.65 -2.05
CA ALA A 122 16.57 -4.30 -1.05
C ALA A 122 16.29 -3.80 0.37
N ILE A 123 16.05 -2.50 0.55
CA ILE A 123 15.65 -1.92 1.84
C ILE A 123 14.27 -2.43 2.25
N LEU A 124 13.32 -2.51 1.32
CA LEU A 124 11.97 -3.03 1.59
C LEU A 124 12.03 -4.49 2.06
N GLU A 125 12.80 -5.33 1.37
CA GLU A 125 13.02 -6.74 1.74
C GLU A 125 13.65 -6.86 3.13
N GLY A 126 14.70 -6.08 3.41
CA GLY A 126 15.37 -6.09 4.70
C GLY A 126 14.50 -5.59 5.85
N ALA A 127 13.68 -4.56 5.62
CA ALA A 127 12.76 -4.03 6.62
C ALA A 127 11.63 -5.02 6.91
N LEU A 128 11.12 -5.71 5.88
CA LEU A 128 10.13 -6.77 6.06
C LEU A 128 10.68 -7.92 6.90
N ALA A 129 11.96 -8.27 6.78
CA ALA A 129 12.60 -9.31 7.58
C ALA A 129 12.70 -8.99 9.09
N ILE A 130 12.47 -7.75 9.51
CA ILE A 130 12.48 -7.36 10.93
C ILE A 130 11.12 -7.65 11.55
N GLY A 131 11.08 -8.55 12.55
CA GLY A 131 9.89 -8.87 13.31
C GLY A 131 8.94 -9.86 12.64
N ARG A 132 7.64 -9.77 12.98
CA ARG A 132 6.60 -10.66 12.46
C ARG A 132 6.47 -10.49 10.95
N GLN A 133 6.46 -11.63 10.25
CA GLN A 133 6.09 -11.70 8.85
C GLN A 133 4.57 -11.76 8.71
N ALA A 134 4.01 -11.12 7.70
CA ALA A 134 2.60 -11.33 7.35
C ALA A 134 2.33 -12.82 7.18
N ARG A 135 1.10 -13.26 7.48
CA ARG A 135 0.69 -14.63 7.16
C ARG A 135 0.91 -14.84 5.66
N LEU A 136 1.74 -15.81 5.30
CA LEU A 136 1.96 -16.19 3.91
C LEU A 136 0.63 -16.74 3.37
N LEU A 137 -0.14 -15.88 2.70
CA LEU A 137 -1.18 -16.32 1.79
C LEU A 137 -0.47 -16.91 0.57
N SER A 138 -0.99 -18.01 0.02
CA SER A 138 -0.43 -18.51 -1.23
C SER A 138 -0.63 -17.48 -2.33
N GLU A 139 0.24 -17.50 -3.34
CA GLU A 139 0.10 -16.64 -4.52
C GLU A 139 -1.29 -16.80 -5.17
N ASP A 140 -1.82 -18.03 -5.17
CA ASP A 140 -3.17 -18.35 -5.66
C ASP A 140 -4.27 -17.67 -4.84
N GLU A 141 -4.15 -17.65 -3.50
CA GLU A 141 -5.12 -16.99 -2.63
C GLU A 141 -5.13 -15.48 -2.84
N VAL A 142 -3.95 -14.87 -2.95
CA VAL A 142 -3.79 -13.44 -3.23
C VAL A 142 -4.43 -13.10 -4.56
N SER A 143 -4.13 -13.90 -5.59
CA SER A 143 -4.64 -13.69 -6.94
C SER A 143 -6.16 -13.84 -7.01
N ALA A 144 -6.73 -14.85 -6.35
CA ALA A 144 -8.18 -15.04 -6.27
C ALA A 144 -8.89 -13.84 -5.63
N ARG A 145 -8.29 -13.22 -4.61
CA ARG A 145 -8.83 -12.01 -3.95
C ARG A 145 -8.77 -10.79 -4.87
N LEU A 146 -7.64 -10.57 -5.55
CA LEU A 146 -7.49 -9.48 -6.52
C LEU A 146 -8.47 -9.62 -7.69
N VAL A 147 -8.63 -10.82 -8.26
CA VAL A 147 -9.60 -11.08 -9.33
C VAL A 147 -11.03 -10.79 -8.89
N ARG A 148 -11.40 -11.16 -7.66
CA ARG A 148 -12.73 -10.88 -7.11
C ARG A 148 -12.99 -9.37 -7.02
N ALA A 149 -12.01 -8.59 -6.61
CA ALA A 149 -12.15 -7.15 -6.47
C ALA A 149 -12.41 -6.42 -7.80
N LYS A 150 -11.90 -6.93 -8.93
CA LYS A 150 -12.20 -6.36 -10.27
C LYS A 150 -13.68 -6.36 -10.62
N HIS A 151 -14.42 -7.32 -10.08
CA HIS A 151 -15.83 -7.54 -10.36
C HIS A 151 -16.73 -7.01 -9.24
N ALA A 152 -16.15 -6.46 -8.16
CA ALA A 152 -16.92 -5.87 -7.09
C ALA A 152 -17.52 -4.54 -7.57
N PRO A 153 -18.80 -4.26 -7.26
CA PRO A 153 -19.36 -2.94 -7.52
C PRO A 153 -18.57 -1.89 -6.74
N GLU A 154 -18.35 -0.72 -7.36
CA GLU A 154 -17.71 0.41 -6.70
C GLU A 154 -18.38 0.68 -5.35
N GLN A 155 -17.62 0.55 -4.26
CA GLN A 155 -18.10 1.04 -2.97
C GLN A 155 -18.19 2.55 -3.08
N LYS A 156 -19.42 3.07 -3.21
CA LYS A 156 -19.69 4.50 -3.12
C LYS A 156 -19.01 5.00 -1.85
N SER A 157 -17.96 5.81 -2.01
CA SER A 157 -17.39 6.56 -0.89
C SER A 157 -18.55 7.23 -0.18
N VAL A 158 -18.54 7.22 1.16
CA VAL A 158 -19.59 7.89 1.94
C VAL A 158 -19.61 9.33 1.45
N ASP A 159 -20.65 9.65 0.67
CA ASP A 159 -20.78 10.95 0.02
C ASP A 159 -20.65 12.00 1.12
N ARG A 160 -19.68 12.90 0.96
CA ARG A 160 -19.46 14.00 1.90
C ARG A 160 -20.76 14.78 2.10
N SER A 161 -21.68 14.77 1.11
CA SER A 161 -23.03 15.34 1.24
C SER A 161 -23.92 14.61 2.25
N MET A 162 -23.80 13.29 2.42
CA MET A 162 -24.50 12.53 3.47
C MET A 162 -23.96 12.89 4.86
N VAL A 163 -22.63 13.05 5.01
CA VAL A 163 -22.03 13.49 6.27
C VAL A 163 -22.46 14.92 6.62
N THR A 164 -22.52 15.82 5.64
CA THR A 164 -23.01 17.19 5.85
C THR A 164 -24.50 17.23 6.20
N LYS A 165 -25.32 16.37 5.59
CA LYS A 165 -26.74 16.23 5.93
C LYS A 165 -26.95 15.68 7.34
N ILE A 166 -26.14 14.69 7.75
CA ILE A 166 -26.18 14.13 9.11
C ILE A 166 -25.73 15.18 10.14
N LYS A 167 -24.65 15.93 9.87
CA LYS A 167 -24.22 17.03 10.75
C LYS A 167 -25.27 18.14 10.88
N LYS A 168 -25.92 18.51 9.76
CA LYS A 168 -27.01 19.48 9.74
C LYS A 168 -28.25 18.98 10.50
N TRP A 169 -28.55 17.68 10.44
CA TRP A 169 -29.68 17.10 11.15
C TRP A 169 -29.41 16.91 12.65
N LEU A 170 -28.15 16.69 13.03
CA LEU A 170 -27.69 16.61 14.43
C LEU A 170 -27.36 17.97 15.06
N GLY A 171 -27.54 19.07 14.34
CA GLY A 171 -27.32 20.43 14.88
C GLY A 171 -25.87 20.75 15.24
N ILE A 172 -24.90 20.05 14.66
CA ILE A 172 -23.47 20.27 14.93
C ILE A 172 -22.95 21.29 13.91
N GLU A 173 -22.99 22.56 14.26
CA GLU A 173 -22.29 23.61 13.50
C GLU A 173 -20.79 23.54 13.81
N ALA A 174 -19.98 23.47 12.75
CA ALA A 174 -18.53 23.56 12.89
C ALA A 174 -18.19 25.04 13.14
N GLU A 175 -17.71 25.33 14.35
CA GLU A 175 -17.13 26.62 14.70
C GLU A 175 -15.88 26.85 13.83
N VAL A 176 -15.89 27.97 13.11
CA VAL A 176 -14.77 28.41 12.26
C VAL A 176 -13.84 29.24 13.14
N ALA A 177 -12.61 28.76 13.32
CA ALA A 177 -11.44 29.58 13.63
C ALA A 177 -10.27 29.07 12.78
#